data_AF-A0A951RLX8-F1
#
_entry.id   AF-A0A951RLX8-F1
#
_cell.length_a   1.000
_cell.length_b   1.000
_cell.length_c   1.000
_cell.angle_alpha   90.00
_cell.angle_beta   90.00
_cell.angle_gamma   90.00
#
_symmetry.space_group_name_H-M   'P 1'
#
loop_
_entity.id
_entity.type
_entity.pdbx_description
1 polymer ?
#
loop_
_entity_poly.entity_id
_entity_poly.type
_entity_poly.pdbx_seq_one_letter_code
_entity_poly.pdbx_strand_id
1 'polypeptide(L)'
;MYGVCLRYAGSHDEAQDILQEGFIKVFEKLHTLRDQRSLEGWIKRIIIRTAIEKYRERIYHLSVDDLNENGHHAEDNSGPEKLGLGELLNLIQLLPDQYRLVFNLSVLEGMNHKEIGELLGISESTSRSNLSRARTILQEWIVREQKIVERAI
;
A
#
# COMPACT_ATOMS: atom_id res chain seq x y z
N MET A 1 -6.36 -6.86 10.23
CA MET A 1 -6.51 -6.93 8.75
C MET A 1 -6.97 -5.61 8.13
N TYR A 2 -7.89 -4.85 8.74
CA TYR A 2 -8.27 -3.52 8.20
C TYR A 2 -7.09 -2.56 8.02
N GLY A 3 -6.18 -2.49 9.01
CA GLY A 3 -4.94 -1.72 8.88
C GLY A 3 -3.99 -2.20 7.77
N VAL A 4 -4.12 -3.44 7.28
CA VAL A 4 -3.42 -3.89 6.07
C VAL A 4 -4.10 -3.31 4.85
N CYS A 5 -5.44 -3.37 4.78
CA CYS A 5 -6.24 -2.82 3.67
C CYS A 5 -5.96 -1.33 3.48
N LEU A 6 -5.93 -0.56 4.57
CA LEU A 6 -5.62 0.87 4.55
C LEU A 6 -4.28 1.19 3.88
N ARG A 7 -3.27 0.29 3.94
CA ARG A 7 -1.96 0.51 3.28
C ARG A 7 -2.03 0.48 1.76
N TYR A 8 -3.04 -0.16 1.20
CA TYR A 8 -3.18 -0.37 -0.24
C TYR A 8 -4.35 0.41 -0.85
N ALA A 9 -5.32 0.84 -0.03
CA ALA A 9 -6.48 1.63 -0.45
C ALA A 9 -6.14 3.12 -0.61
N GLY A 10 -6.87 3.80 -1.50
CA GLY A 10 -6.90 5.25 -1.64
C GLY A 10 -7.93 5.93 -0.74
N SER A 11 -8.92 5.20 -0.21
CA SER A 11 -9.93 5.71 0.72
C SER A 11 -10.32 4.69 1.79
N HIS A 12 -11.03 5.15 2.83
CA HIS A 12 -11.58 4.27 3.86
C HIS A 12 -12.62 3.29 3.31
N ASP A 13 -13.45 3.74 2.37
CA ASP A 13 -14.47 2.91 1.71
C ASP A 13 -13.82 1.80 0.89
N GLU A 14 -12.80 2.13 0.09
CA GLU A 14 -12.05 1.12 -0.65
C GLU A 14 -11.36 0.11 0.30
N ALA A 15 -10.85 0.57 1.45
CA ALA A 15 -10.29 -0.33 2.45
C ALA A 15 -11.34 -1.26 3.06
N GLN A 16 -12.59 -0.82 3.24
CA GLN A 16 -13.70 -1.64 3.72
C GLN A 16 -14.10 -2.68 2.66
N ASP A 17 -14.19 -2.29 1.39
CA ASP A 17 -14.49 -3.19 0.28
C ASP A 17 -13.42 -4.28 0.13
N ILE A 18 -12.14 -3.90 0.17
CA ILE A 18 -11.02 -4.85 0.14
C ILE A 18 -11.11 -5.83 1.32
N LEU A 19 -11.45 -5.32 2.52
CA LEU A 19 -11.58 -6.16 3.71
C LEU A 19 -12.72 -7.16 3.54
N GLN A 20 -13.89 -6.70 3.10
CA GLN A 20 -15.08 -7.53 2.92
C GLN A 20 -14.83 -8.62 1.87
N GLU A 21 -14.43 -8.23 0.66
CA GLU A 21 -14.16 -9.17 -0.42
C GLU A 21 -13.01 -10.11 -0.09
N GLY A 22 -12.00 -9.59 0.60
CA GLY A 22 -10.87 -10.37 1.09
C GLY A 22 -11.31 -11.46 2.06
N PHE A 23 -12.20 -11.16 3.01
CA PHE A 23 -12.71 -12.16 3.94
C PHE A 23 -13.65 -13.18 3.27
N ILE A 24 -14.43 -12.79 2.26
CA ILE A 24 -15.19 -13.75 1.44
C ILE A 24 -14.23 -14.77 0.83
N LYS A 25 -13.16 -14.32 0.16
CA LYS A 25 -12.13 -15.19 -0.43
C LYS A 25 -11.39 -16.03 0.62
N VAL A 26 -11.18 -15.50 1.83
CA VAL A 26 -10.61 -16.25 2.96
C VAL A 26 -11.50 -17.43 3.34
N PHE A 27 -12.81 -17.22 3.52
CA PHE A 27 -13.73 -18.30 3.89
C PHE A 27 -13.87 -19.34 2.77
N GLU A 28 -13.95 -18.90 1.51
CA GLU A 28 -13.98 -19.81 0.36
C GLU A 28 -12.74 -20.71 0.29
N LYS A 29 -11.56 -20.15 0.56
CA LYS A 29 -10.28 -20.86 0.47
C LYS A 29 -9.83 -21.49 1.78
N LEU A 30 -10.61 -21.41 2.85
CA LEU A 30 -10.22 -21.86 4.19
C LEU A 30 -9.79 -23.34 4.20
N HIS A 31 -10.43 -24.16 3.37
CA HIS A 31 -10.10 -25.58 3.19
C HIS A 31 -8.67 -25.84 2.66
N THR A 32 -7.99 -24.82 2.12
CA THR A 32 -6.60 -24.92 1.62
C THR A 32 -5.54 -24.62 2.68
N LEU A 33 -5.95 -24.13 3.86
CA LEU A 33 -5.04 -23.84 4.96
C LEU A 33 -4.43 -25.13 5.51
N ARG A 34 -3.11 -25.27 5.39
CA ARG A 34 -2.38 -26.48 5.80
C ARG A 34 -1.89 -26.45 7.25
N ASP A 35 -1.58 -25.27 7.77
CA ASP A 35 -1.04 -25.07 9.12
C ASP A 35 -1.72 -23.87 9.80
N GLN A 36 -2.40 -24.13 10.91
CA GLN A 36 -3.08 -23.11 11.71
C GLN A 36 -2.13 -22.06 12.27
N ARG A 37 -0.84 -22.38 12.49
CA ARG A 37 0.17 -21.41 12.93
C ARG A 37 0.47 -20.36 11.85
N SER A 38 0.19 -20.68 10.58
CA SER A 38 0.35 -19.76 9.46
C SER A 38 -0.90 -18.94 9.14
N LEU A 39 -1.99 -19.09 9.92
CA LEU A 39 -3.30 -18.52 9.63
C LEU A 39 -3.24 -17.01 9.36
N GLU A 40 -2.57 -16.24 10.22
CA GLU A 40 -2.48 -14.79 10.05
C GLU A 40 -1.78 -14.41 8.73
N GLY A 41 -0.61 -14.99 8.46
CA GLY A 41 0.14 -14.73 7.23
C GLY A 41 -0.61 -15.20 5.97
N TRP A 42 -1.34 -16.30 6.08
CA TRP A 42 -2.18 -16.83 5.00
C TRP A 42 -3.37 -15.91 4.70
N ILE A 43 -4.10 -15.45 5.73
CA ILE A 43 -5.16 -14.44 5.59
C ILE A 43 -4.59 -13.16 4.99
N LYS A 44 -3.48 -12.65 5.55
CA LYS A 44 -2.83 -11.42 5.09
C LYS A 44 -2.47 -11.49 3.60
N ARG A 45 -1.96 -12.64 3.14
CA ARG A 45 -1.67 -12.88 1.72
C ARG A 45 -2.91 -12.79 0.83
N ILE A 46 -4.05 -13.31 1.28
CA ILE A 46 -5.32 -13.21 0.53
C ILE A 46 -5.77 -11.75 0.48
N ILE A 47 -5.77 -11.05 1.62
CA ILE A 47 -6.15 -9.62 1.69
C ILE A 47 -5.30 -8.76 0.77
N ILE A 48 -3.97 -8.93 0.78
CA ILE A 48 -3.06 -8.15 -0.07
C ILE A 48 -3.34 -8.43 -1.55
N ARG A 49 -3.57 -9.69 -1.93
CA ARG A 49 -3.91 -10.04 -3.32
C ARG A 49 -5.22 -9.39 -3.75
N THR A 50 -6.25 -9.42 -2.92
CA THR A 50 -7.52 -8.72 -3.17
C THR A 50 -7.30 -7.21 -3.36
N ALA A 51 -6.46 -6.59 -2.52
CA ALA A 51 -6.15 -5.17 -2.65
C ALA A 51 -5.45 -4.84 -3.98
N ILE A 52 -4.51 -5.67 -4.41
CA ILE A 52 -3.83 -5.49 -5.71
C ILE A 52 -4.79 -5.72 -6.88
N GLU A 53 -5.69 -6.70 -6.79
CA GLU A 53 -6.73 -6.93 -7.81
C GLU A 53 -7.60 -5.68 -7.98
N LYS A 54 -8.13 -5.11 -6.88
CA LYS A 54 -8.90 -3.86 -6.88
C LYS A 54 -8.13 -2.68 -7.48
N TYR A 55 -6.86 -2.53 -7.10
CA TYR A 55 -6.01 -1.50 -7.69
C TYR A 55 -5.90 -1.64 -9.21
N ARG A 56 -5.71 -2.86 -9.72
CA ARG A 56 -5.60 -3.10 -11.18
C ARG A 56 -6.92 -2.85 -11.90
N GLU A 57 -8.05 -3.22 -11.30
CA GLU A 57 -9.39 -2.89 -11.82
C GLU A 57 -9.57 -1.38 -11.93
N ARG A 58 -9.22 -0.61 -10.88
CA ARG A 58 -9.27 0.85 -10.90
C ARG A 58 -8.44 1.46 -12.03
N ILE A 59 -7.18 1.04 -12.16
CA ILE A 59 -6.30 1.55 -13.22
C ILE A 59 -6.84 1.18 -14.61
N TYR A 60 -7.39 -0.02 -14.78
CA TYR A 60 -8.00 -0.42 -16.04
C TYR A 60 -9.19 0.46 -16.40
N HIS A 61 -10.10 0.74 -15.45
CA HIS A 61 -11.23 1.63 -15.68
C HIS A 61 -10.80 3.08 -15.99
N LEU A 62 -9.78 3.60 -15.28
CA LEU A 62 -9.19 4.91 -15.56
C LEU A 62 -8.45 4.97 -16.92
N SER A 63 -7.96 3.84 -17.43
CA SER A 63 -7.29 3.77 -18.73
C SER A 63 -8.27 3.73 -19.91
N VAL A 64 -9.56 3.46 -19.67
CA VAL A 64 -10.61 3.45 -20.71
C VAL A 64 -11.23 4.84 -20.86
N ASP A 65 -11.22 5.64 -19.80
CA ASP A 65 -11.62 7.05 -19.78
C ASP A 65 -10.37 7.95 -19.79
N ASP A 66 -9.86 8.29 -20.97
CA ASP A 66 -8.57 8.96 -21.18
C ASP A 66 -8.29 10.16 -20.23
N LEU A 67 -7.09 10.14 -19.63
CA LEU A 67 -6.30 11.26 -19.08
C LEU A 67 -7.03 12.26 -18.17
N ASN A 68 -7.08 11.94 -16.88
CA ASN A 68 -6.93 13.00 -15.87
C ASN A 68 -5.91 12.56 -14.80
N GLU A 69 -4.80 13.29 -14.76
CA GLU A 69 -3.89 13.35 -13.63
C GLU A 69 -4.71 13.52 -12.35
N ASN A 70 -4.83 12.47 -11.55
CA ASN A 70 -5.34 12.61 -10.20
C ASN A 70 -4.48 11.74 -9.31
N GLY A 71 -3.46 12.36 -8.72
CA GLY A 71 -2.96 11.91 -7.43
C GLY A 71 -4.16 11.97 -6.48
N HIS A 72 -4.76 10.82 -6.21
CA HIS A 72 -5.84 10.72 -5.25
C HIS A 72 -5.32 11.22 -3.91
N HIS A 73 -5.84 12.38 -3.50
CA HIS A 73 -5.57 12.98 -2.21
C HIS A 73 -6.02 12.01 -1.13
N ALA A 74 -5.08 11.53 -0.32
CA ALA A 74 -5.41 10.92 0.96
C ALA A 74 -6.28 11.93 1.74
N GLU A 75 -7.44 11.50 2.21
CA GLU A 75 -8.27 12.30 3.10
C GLU A 75 -7.43 12.67 4.34
N ASP A 76 -7.36 13.98 4.60
CA ASP A 76 -6.65 14.59 5.71
C ASP A 76 -7.25 14.12 7.04
N ASN A 77 -6.46 13.34 7.80
CA ASN A 77 -6.71 13.10 9.21
C ASN A 77 -5.43 13.45 9.97
N SER A 78 -5.27 14.75 10.19
CA SER A 78 -4.23 15.35 11.00
C SER A 78 -4.56 15.23 12.50
N GLY A 79 -3.72 14.48 13.22
CA GLY A 79 -3.54 14.58 14.67
C GLY A 79 -2.03 14.69 14.96
N PRO A 80 -1.57 15.64 15.80
CA PRO A 80 -0.14 15.88 15.97
C PRO A 80 0.43 14.88 16.97
N GLU A 81 1.12 13.85 16.50
CA GLU A 81 1.93 12.98 17.36
C GLU A 81 3.34 12.82 16.80
N LYS A 82 4.29 13.47 17.50
CA LYS A 82 5.75 13.27 17.50
C LYS A 82 6.25 12.16 16.56
N LEU A 83 7.10 12.51 15.59
CA LEU A 83 7.95 11.62 14.78
C LEU A 83 7.97 10.16 15.25
N GLY A 84 6.98 9.41 14.76
CA GLY A 84 6.65 8.06 15.19
C GLY A 84 6.10 7.24 14.02
N LEU A 85 5.76 5.97 14.29
CA LEU A 85 5.28 5.03 13.27
C LEU A 85 4.02 5.54 12.52
N GLY A 86 3.18 6.35 13.16
CA GLY A 86 1.98 6.93 12.58
C GLY A 86 2.26 7.94 11.45
N GLU A 87 3.18 8.89 11.68
CA GLU A 87 3.58 9.87 10.66
C GLU A 87 4.20 9.20 9.43
N LEU A 88 5.07 8.19 9.63
CA LEU A 88 5.64 7.43 8.52
C LEU A 88 4.56 6.73 7.68
N LEU A 89 3.54 6.16 8.33
CA LEU A 89 2.43 5.53 7.61
C LEU A 89 1.64 6.57 6.80
N ASN A 90 1.40 7.76 7.34
CA ASN A 90 0.74 8.85 6.61
C ASN A 90 1.57 9.31 5.41
N LEU A 91 2.89 9.47 5.57
CA LEU A 91 3.78 9.80 4.45
C LEU A 91 3.76 8.70 3.38
N ILE A 92 3.74 7.42 3.77
CA ILE A 92 3.60 6.32 2.81
C ILE A 92 2.28 6.41 2.04
N GLN A 93 1.19 6.85 2.66
CA GLN A 93 -0.10 7.03 1.96
C GLN A 93 -0.06 8.12 0.89
N LEU A 94 0.76 9.16 1.10
CA LEU A 94 0.91 10.27 0.15
C LEU A 94 1.77 9.92 -1.07
N LEU A 95 2.46 8.78 -1.05
CA LEU A 95 3.22 8.32 -2.21
C LEU A 95 2.29 8.00 -3.38
N PRO A 96 2.69 8.32 -4.62
CA PRO A 96 2.04 7.79 -5.82
C PRO A 96 1.89 6.27 -5.75
N ASP A 97 0.75 5.75 -6.21
CA ASP A 97 0.36 4.34 -6.06
C ASP A 97 1.46 3.35 -6.42
N GLN A 98 2.07 3.50 -7.58
CA GLN A 98 3.13 2.61 -8.07
C GLN A 98 4.35 2.53 -7.14
N TYR A 99 4.65 3.59 -6.40
CA TYR A 99 5.74 3.65 -5.42
C TYR A 99 5.28 3.12 -4.06
N ARG A 100 4.08 3.53 -3.62
CA ARG A 100 3.43 3.07 -2.38
C ARG A 100 3.29 1.55 -2.33
N LEU A 101 2.74 0.96 -3.39
CA LEU A 101 2.53 -0.49 -3.51
C LEU A 101 3.84 -1.27 -3.40
N VAL A 102 4.85 -0.87 -4.18
CA VAL A 102 6.15 -1.53 -4.17
C VAL A 102 6.85 -1.38 -2.82
N PHE A 103 6.77 -0.19 -2.21
CA PHE A 103 7.33 0.05 -0.88
C PHE A 103 6.69 -0.86 0.16
N ASN A 104 5.36 -0.92 0.21
CA ASN A 104 4.63 -1.77 1.15
C ASN A 104 4.98 -3.26 0.96
N LEU A 105 4.93 -3.76 -0.27
CA LEU A 105 5.22 -5.17 -0.56
C LEU A 105 6.68 -5.55 -0.25
N SER A 106 7.64 -4.66 -0.53
CA SER A 106 9.06 -4.96 -0.29
C SER A 106 9.45 -4.79 1.18
N VAL A 107 9.09 -3.66 1.79
CA VAL A 107 9.60 -3.27 3.11
C VAL A 107 8.73 -3.81 4.24
N LEU A 108 7.41 -3.80 4.09
CA LEU A 108 6.49 -4.26 5.14
C LEU A 108 6.14 -5.74 5.02
N GLU A 109 6.09 -6.26 3.79
CA GLU A 109 5.73 -7.66 3.53
C GLU A 109 6.94 -8.55 3.24
N GLY A 110 8.13 -7.98 3.05
CA GLY A 110 9.37 -8.73 2.83
C GLY A 110 9.43 -9.46 1.49
N MET A 111 8.56 -9.11 0.54
CA MET A 111 8.54 -9.74 -0.79
C MET A 111 9.77 -9.32 -1.60
N ASN A 112 10.31 -10.24 -2.39
CA ASN A 112 11.40 -9.92 -3.29
C ASN A 112 10.88 -9.24 -4.58
N HIS A 113 11.76 -8.53 -5.30
CA HIS A 113 11.36 -7.76 -6.48
C HIS A 113 10.78 -8.60 -7.62
N LYS A 114 11.17 -9.88 -7.71
CA LYS A 114 10.63 -10.79 -8.71
C LYS A 114 9.15 -11.10 -8.41
N GLU A 115 8.85 -11.49 -7.17
CA GLU A 115 7.47 -11.73 -6.71
C GLU A 115 6.59 -10.48 -6.84
N ILE A 116 7.15 -9.29 -6.53
CA ILE A 116 6.43 -8.02 -6.67
C ILE A 116 6.13 -7.73 -8.15
N GLY A 117 7.10 -7.94 -9.03
CA GLY A 117 6.92 -7.76 -10.47
C GLY A 117 5.81 -8.64 -11.03
N GLU A 118 5.82 -9.93 -10.67
CA GLU A 118 4.76 -10.89 -11.03
C GLU A 118 3.39 -10.47 -10.50
N LEU A 119 3.31 -10.01 -9.25
CA LEU A 119 2.04 -9.61 -8.61
C LEU A 119 1.44 -8.35 -9.24
N LEU A 120 2.28 -7.34 -9.52
CA LEU A 120 1.84 -6.05 -10.05
C LEU A 120 1.77 -6.00 -11.59
N GLY A 121 2.34 -6.98 -12.29
CA GLY A 121 2.45 -6.97 -13.75
C GLY A 121 3.49 -5.99 -14.27
N ILE A 122 4.59 -5.79 -13.54
CA ILE A 122 5.71 -4.91 -13.91
C ILE A 122 7.03 -5.69 -13.95
N SER A 123 8.06 -5.14 -14.58
CA SER A 123 9.38 -5.78 -14.57
C SER A 123 10.05 -5.72 -13.19
N GLU A 124 10.92 -6.69 -12.91
CA GLU A 124 11.72 -6.72 -11.67
C GLU A 124 12.59 -5.45 -11.51
N SER A 125 13.14 -4.93 -12.63
CA SER A 125 13.89 -3.67 -12.64
C SER A 125 13.01 -2.47 -12.35
N THR A 126 11.78 -2.42 -12.88
CA THR A 126 10.78 -1.39 -12.54
C THR A 126 10.46 -1.42 -11.04
N SER A 127 10.28 -2.61 -10.46
CA SER A 127 10.06 -2.77 -9.02
C SER A 127 11.24 -2.18 -8.20
N ARG A 128 12.49 -2.47 -8.57
CA ARG A 128 13.67 -1.87 -7.91
C ARG A 128 13.69 -0.34 -8.02
N SER A 129 13.45 0.19 -9.21
CA SER A 129 13.44 1.63 -9.46
C SER A 129 12.32 2.34 -8.70
N ASN A 130 11.12 1.74 -8.64
CA ASN A 130 9.99 2.27 -7.86
C ASN A 130 10.32 2.30 -6.37
N LEU A 131 10.94 1.25 -5.82
CA LEU A 131 11.36 1.24 -4.41
C LEU A 131 12.41 2.32 -4.12
N SER A 132 13.39 2.47 -5.00
CA SER A 132 14.41 3.52 -4.88
C SER A 132 13.76 4.90 -4.84
N ARG A 133 12.84 5.16 -5.78
CA ARG A 133 12.13 6.44 -5.86
C ARG A 133 11.25 6.70 -4.65
N ALA A 134 10.53 5.68 -4.16
CA ALA A 134 9.74 5.76 -2.93
C ALA A 134 10.61 6.20 -1.74
N ARG A 135 11.78 5.58 -1.56
CA ARG A 135 12.71 5.92 -0.47
C ARG A 135 13.22 7.35 -0.57
N THR A 136 13.60 7.80 -1.77
CA THR A 136 14.06 9.19 -1.97
C THR A 136 12.97 10.19 -1.60
N ILE A 137 11.74 9.99 -2.07
CA ILE A 137 10.61 10.89 -1.77
C ILE A 137 10.33 10.93 -0.27
N LEU A 138 10.25 9.77 0.40
CA LEU A 138 10.02 9.71 1.84
C LEU A 138 11.14 10.40 2.64
N GLN A 139 12.40 10.20 2.26
CA GLN A 139 13.54 10.86 2.90
C GLN A 139 13.45 12.39 2.76
N GLU A 140 13.12 12.90 1.57
CA GLU A 140 12.93 14.32 1.33
C GLU A 140 11.82 14.91 2.21
N TRP A 141 10.68 14.21 2.32
CA TRP A 141 9.56 14.63 3.17
C TRP A 141 9.92 14.64 4.66
N ILE A 142 10.54 13.57 5.16
CA ILE A 142 10.95 13.47 6.58
C ILE A 142 11.93 14.59 6.94
N VAL A 143 12.94 14.85 6.10
CA VAL A 143 13.92 15.93 6.35
C VAL A 143 13.25 17.30 6.33
N ARG A 144 12.26 17.50 5.45
CA ARG A 144 11.51 18.75 5.39
C ARG A 144 10.67 18.97 6.64
N GLU A 145 9.97 17.95 7.13
CA GLU A 145 9.16 18.03 8.36
C GLU A 145 10.04 18.31 9.58
N GLN A 146 11.17 17.63 9.72
CA GLN A 146 12.13 17.88 10.81
C GLN A 146 12.61 19.34 10.81
N LYS A 147 12.96 19.90 9.65
CA LYS A 147 13.36 21.31 9.52
C LYS A 147 12.24 22.30 9.86
N ILE A 148 10.98 21.94 9.62
CA ILE A 148 9.82 22.78 9.99
C ILE A 148 9.66 22.80 11.50
N VAL A 149 9.74 21.63 12.16
CA VAL A 149 9.66 21.50 13.62
C VAL A 149 10.79 22.28 14.30
N GLU A 150 12.04 22.16 13.81
CA GLU A 150 13.19 22.90 14.36
C GLU A 150 13.05 24.42 14.25
N ARG A 151 12.35 24.94 13.24
CA ARG A 151 12.12 26.39 13.06
C ARG A 151 10.98 26.95 13.90
N ALA A 152 10.10 26.08 14.42
CA ALA A 152 8.90 26.46 15.16
C ALA A 152 9.14 26.53 16.69
N ILE A 153 10.31 26.11 17.16
CA ILE A 153 10.76 26.11 18.57
C ILE A 153 11.80 27.22 18.75
#